data_AF-A0A9D4DIN9-F1
#
_entry.id   AF-A0A9D4DIN9-F1
#
_cell.length_a   1.000
_cell.length_b   1.000
_cell.length_c   1.000
_cell.angle_alpha   90.00
_cell.angle_beta   90.00
_cell.angle_gamma   90.00
#
_symmetry.space_group_name_H-M   'P 1'
#
loop_
_entity.id
_entity.type
_entity.pdbx_description
1 polymer ?
#
loop_
_entity_poly.entity_id
_entity_poly.type
_entity_poly.pdbx_seq_one_letter_code
_entity_poly.pdbx_strand_id
1 'polypeptide(L)'
;MAILVSARTLSKYQHLYRSGRCLCTSHSNDPKDTIGPPIKAWKYVINKLNRLVEASERKLETNLPKVYKAYNTVKCVRFIILDTRTYFSVATNMWTGRELHTFSRRELEIYQEMPRDLVKVVLLLLAWAIPVVGNGFLIIGYWFPRVFFTHHLWNESQKQQFGCHKLAHRINHYHQVLQAMDHKAYKHTEGETRDALMAILDKLEHSDHPSPEELLSLKHLFESSPFSLEYLSTHYCRLLSKANGLSLRRSSLSQDALIALHIDRAMMKEGIVNLSDSDMCTACLKRGLNPYGLTRDDRMQFLLSWTSITQKLDETGVSLLLHSPALLTYNATSNIQLMKGKRYKWRRIAPI
;
A
#
# COMPACT_ATOMS: atom_id res chain seq x y z
N MET A 1 15.46 51.04 -50.46
CA MET A 1 14.19 50.32 -50.23
C MET A 1 14.51 48.83 -50.34
N ALA A 2 14.87 48.08 -49.29
CA ALA A 2 14.10 47.71 -48.08
C ALA A 2 12.67 47.32 -48.47
N ILE A 3 12.31 46.03 -48.46
CA ILE A 3 11.77 45.24 -47.33
C ILE A 3 12.08 43.74 -47.64
N LEU A 4 12.89 42.95 -46.91
CA LEU A 4 12.79 42.37 -45.56
C LEU A 4 11.48 41.60 -45.22
N VAL A 5 11.43 40.31 -45.54
CA VAL A 5 10.73 39.26 -44.74
C VAL A 5 11.51 37.94 -44.91
N SER A 6 12.52 37.69 -44.08
CA SER A 6 12.46 36.89 -42.84
C SER A 6 12.38 35.37 -43.06
N ALA A 7 13.57 34.76 -43.05
CA ALA A 7 13.83 33.33 -42.95
C ALA A 7 13.37 32.76 -41.59
N ARG A 8 12.07 32.46 -41.46
CA ARG A 8 11.47 31.99 -40.19
C ARG A 8 10.76 30.63 -40.23
N THR A 9 10.89 29.85 -41.30
CA THR A 9 10.13 28.59 -41.43
C THR A 9 10.97 27.31 -41.47
N LEU A 10 12.29 27.37 -41.37
CA LEU A 10 13.16 26.18 -41.31
C LEU A 10 13.90 25.96 -39.99
N SER A 11 13.68 26.81 -38.97
CA SER A 11 14.30 26.70 -37.63
C SER A 11 13.26 26.39 -36.54
N LYS A 12 12.48 25.31 -36.72
CA LYS A 12 11.52 24.84 -35.69
C LYS A 12 11.61 23.36 -35.33
N TYR A 13 12.51 22.60 -35.96
CA TYR A 13 12.67 21.16 -35.72
C TYR A 13 14.06 20.73 -35.21
N GLN A 14 14.92 21.67 -34.80
CA GLN A 14 16.31 21.36 -34.42
C GLN A 14 16.79 21.99 -33.10
N HIS A 15 15.88 22.24 -32.15
CA HIS A 15 16.25 22.84 -30.85
C HIS A 15 15.72 22.16 -29.58
N LEU A 16 15.24 20.91 -29.66
CA LEU A 16 14.85 20.12 -28.47
C LEU A 16 15.92 19.14 -27.95
N TYR A 17 17.15 19.21 -28.47
CA TYR A 17 18.31 18.46 -27.98
C TYR A 17 19.49 19.40 -27.69
N ARG A 18 19.37 20.24 -26.66
CA ARG A 18 20.50 20.84 -25.92
C ARG A 18 19.98 21.72 -24.79
N SER A 19 19.73 21.07 -23.65
CA SER A 19 19.72 21.72 -22.34
C SER A 19 20.04 20.63 -21.32
N GLY A 20 21.29 20.17 -21.35
CA GLY A 20 21.91 19.54 -20.19
C GLY A 20 21.98 20.59 -19.08
N ARG A 21 20.97 20.60 -18.21
CA ARG A 21 21.11 21.14 -16.87
C ARG A 21 21.24 19.93 -15.95
N CYS A 22 22.50 19.58 -15.67
CA CYS A 22 22.85 18.81 -14.49
C CYS A 22 22.42 19.63 -13.27
N LEU A 23 21.25 19.31 -12.72
CA LEU A 23 20.87 19.71 -11.37
C LEU A 23 21.56 18.76 -10.40
N CYS A 24 22.88 18.92 -10.28
CA CYS A 24 23.63 18.39 -9.16
C CYS A 24 23.44 19.36 -7.99
N THR A 25 22.27 19.32 -7.34
CA THR A 25 22.17 19.86 -5.99
C THR A 25 22.75 18.80 -5.07
N SER A 26 23.96 19.03 -4.57
CA SER A 26 24.51 18.34 -3.41
C SER A 26 23.55 18.53 -2.24
N HIS A 27 22.65 17.59 -2.03
CA HIS A 27 21.86 17.54 -0.80
C HIS A 27 22.71 16.82 0.24
N SER A 28 23.27 17.61 1.15
CA SER A 28 23.80 17.13 2.42
C SER A 28 22.72 16.36 3.18
N ASN A 29 23.12 15.24 3.75
CA ASN A 29 22.30 14.31 4.53
C ASN A 29 21.57 15.00 5.69
N ASP A 30 20.25 14.99 5.64
CA ASP A 30 19.33 15.08 6.78
C ASP A 30 18.06 14.27 6.40
N PRO A 31 17.47 13.49 7.33
CA PRO A 31 16.50 12.45 6.98
C PRO A 31 15.19 13.03 6.43
N LYS A 32 14.75 12.49 5.27
CA LYS A 32 13.48 12.81 4.58
C LYS A 32 12.22 12.28 5.30
N ASP A 33 12.24 12.22 6.64
CA ASP A 33 11.21 11.58 7.46
C ASP A 33 10.24 12.57 8.14
N THR A 34 10.29 13.85 7.80
CA THR A 34 9.42 14.86 8.42
C THR A 34 8.00 14.88 7.83
N ILE A 35 7.08 14.26 8.56
CA ILE A 35 5.64 14.28 8.26
C ILE A 35 5.00 15.55 8.84
N GLY A 36 4.11 16.19 8.07
CA GLY A 36 3.36 17.36 8.52
C GLY A 36 2.50 17.09 9.77
N PRO A 37 2.29 18.10 10.65
CA PRO A 37 1.68 17.90 11.95
C PRO A 37 0.21 17.47 11.85
N PRO A 38 -0.29 16.68 12.82
CA PRO A 38 -1.69 16.30 12.86
C PRO A 38 -2.60 17.52 13.08
N ILE A 39 -3.71 17.60 12.32
CA ILE A 39 -4.64 18.74 12.31
C ILE A 39 -5.29 18.91 13.69
N LYS A 40 -5.18 20.10 14.31
CA LYS A 40 -5.71 20.43 15.66
C LYS A 40 -7.17 19.98 15.92
N ALA A 41 -7.99 19.83 14.88
CA ALA A 41 -9.36 19.34 14.93
C ALA A 41 -9.51 17.89 15.45
N TRP A 42 -8.44 17.08 15.56
CA TRP A 42 -8.57 15.69 16.01
C TRP A 42 -8.91 15.54 17.50
N LYS A 43 -8.47 16.47 18.36
CA LYS A 43 -8.84 16.47 19.79
C LYS A 43 -10.36 16.50 19.94
N TYR A 44 -11.04 17.26 19.06
CA TYR A 44 -12.50 17.30 19.01
C TYR A 44 -13.10 15.94 18.61
N VAL A 45 -12.56 15.29 17.58
CA VAL A 45 -13.01 13.96 17.13
C VAL A 45 -12.91 12.93 18.25
N ILE A 46 -11.75 12.85 18.92
CA ILE A 46 -11.55 11.90 20.03
C ILE A 46 -12.48 12.23 21.20
N ASN A 47 -12.61 13.50 21.58
CA ASN A 47 -13.52 13.91 22.65
C ASN A 47 -14.99 13.63 22.32
N LYS A 48 -15.38 13.70 21.04
CA LYS A 48 -16.73 13.34 20.60
C LYS A 48 -16.95 11.82 20.67
N LEU A 49 -15.97 11.01 20.25
CA LEU A 49 -16.03 9.55 20.35
C LEU A 49 -16.08 9.08 21.81
N ASN A 50 -15.26 9.66 22.70
CA ASN A 50 -15.29 9.33 24.13
C ASN A 50 -16.68 9.59 24.74
N ARG A 51 -17.29 10.74 24.45
CA ARG A 51 -18.66 11.05 24.89
C ARG A 51 -19.70 10.04 24.39
N LEU A 52 -19.52 9.49 23.19
CA LEU A 52 -20.40 8.45 22.64
C LEU A 52 -20.26 7.13 23.39
N VAL A 53 -19.03 6.75 23.76
CA VAL A 53 -18.76 5.56 24.58
C VAL A 53 -19.42 5.71 25.94
N GLU A 54 -19.17 6.80 26.64
CA GLU A 54 -19.74 7.07 27.97
C GLU A 54 -21.28 7.12 27.96
N ALA A 55 -21.89 7.68 26.90
CA ALA A 55 -23.34 7.72 26.76
C ALA A 55 -23.93 6.33 26.46
N SER A 56 -23.18 5.47 25.77
CA SER A 56 -23.60 4.11 25.46
C SER A 56 -23.49 3.20 26.69
N GLU A 57 -22.42 3.34 27.47
CA GLU A 57 -22.21 2.62 28.74
C GLU A 57 -23.31 2.91 29.76
N ARG A 58 -23.67 4.20 29.93
CA ARG A 58 -24.80 4.60 30.80
C ARG A 58 -26.15 3.99 30.38
N LYS A 59 -26.39 3.84 29.08
CA LYS A 59 -27.61 3.19 28.54
C LYS A 59 -27.60 1.66 28.67
N LEU A 60 -26.41 1.07 28.73
CA LEU A 60 -26.18 -0.36 28.93
C LEU A 60 -26.46 -0.78 30.38
N GLU A 61 -26.06 0.05 31.35
CA GLU A 61 -26.32 -0.17 32.77
C GLU A 61 -27.82 -0.18 33.10
N THR A 62 -28.64 0.55 32.33
CA THR A 62 -30.09 0.68 32.55
C THR A 62 -30.96 -0.30 31.76
N ASN A 63 -30.47 -0.90 30.66
CA ASN A 63 -31.25 -1.79 29.79
C ASN A 63 -30.55 -3.13 29.55
N LEU A 64 -30.64 -4.03 30.54
CA LEU A 64 -29.93 -5.31 30.60
C LEU A 64 -30.34 -6.41 29.56
N PRO A 65 -31.52 -6.47 28.92
CA PRO A 65 -31.82 -7.61 28.02
C PRO A 65 -31.15 -7.52 26.63
N LYS A 66 -30.51 -6.40 26.25
CA LYS A 66 -29.78 -6.22 24.96
C LYS A 66 -28.24 -6.18 25.12
N VAL A 67 -27.71 -6.70 26.22
CA VAL A 67 -26.31 -6.53 26.66
C VAL A 67 -25.27 -7.04 25.65
N TYR A 68 -25.48 -8.19 24.99
CA TYR A 68 -24.45 -8.75 24.10
C TYR A 68 -24.20 -7.90 22.84
N LYS A 69 -25.27 -7.44 22.16
CA LYS A 69 -25.16 -6.59 20.95
C LYS A 69 -24.63 -5.20 21.29
N ALA A 70 -25.05 -4.64 22.41
CA ALA A 70 -24.56 -3.34 22.88
C ALA A 70 -23.10 -3.42 23.36
N TYR A 71 -22.68 -4.51 24.02
CA TYR A 71 -21.30 -4.74 24.44
C TYR A 71 -20.33 -4.78 23.25
N ASN A 72 -20.66 -5.54 22.21
CA ASN A 72 -19.81 -5.62 21.03
C ASN A 72 -19.68 -4.25 20.33
N THR A 73 -20.77 -3.47 20.32
CA THR A 73 -20.78 -2.12 19.74
C THR A 73 -19.88 -1.16 20.54
N VAL A 74 -19.97 -1.17 21.88
CA VAL A 74 -19.09 -0.38 22.75
C VAL A 74 -17.63 -0.79 22.60
N LYS A 75 -17.36 -2.10 22.52
CA LYS A 75 -16.03 -2.65 22.26
C LYS A 75 -15.45 -2.13 20.94
N CYS A 76 -16.23 -2.13 19.85
CA CYS A 76 -15.81 -1.60 18.56
C CYS A 76 -15.47 -0.09 18.62
N VAL A 77 -16.30 0.73 19.30
CA VAL A 77 -16.01 2.17 19.43
C VAL A 77 -14.74 2.41 20.25
N ARG A 78 -14.53 1.62 21.32
CA ARG A 78 -13.28 1.67 22.10
C ARG A 78 -12.06 1.34 21.24
N PHE A 79 -12.11 0.32 20.39
CA PHE A 79 -11.02 0.02 19.45
C PHE A 79 -10.75 1.15 18.46
N ILE A 80 -11.81 1.78 17.91
CA ILE A 80 -11.65 2.94 17.03
C ILE A 80 -10.92 4.07 17.76
N ILE A 81 -11.27 4.36 19.01
CA ILE A 81 -10.61 5.40 19.81
C ILE A 81 -9.15 5.07 20.06
N LEU A 82 -8.84 3.82 20.43
CA LEU A 82 -7.48 3.35 20.69
C LEU A 82 -6.61 3.49 19.44
N ASP A 83 -7.04 2.95 18.31
CA ASP A 83 -6.27 3.03 17.06
C ASP A 83 -6.15 4.47 16.56
N THR A 84 -7.17 5.31 16.78
CA THR A 84 -7.08 6.75 16.50
C THR A 84 -6.02 7.43 17.37
N ARG A 85 -5.98 7.13 18.68
CA ARG A 85 -4.95 7.66 19.57
C ARG A 85 -3.55 7.18 19.17
N THR A 86 -3.41 5.90 18.84
CA THR A 86 -2.15 5.33 18.37
C THR A 86 -1.69 6.01 17.08
N TYR A 87 -2.58 6.19 16.09
CA TYR A 87 -2.29 6.92 14.86
C TYR A 87 -1.72 8.31 15.14
N PHE A 88 -2.38 9.09 16.01
CA PHE A 88 -1.91 10.44 16.33
C PHE A 88 -0.64 10.43 17.17
N SER A 89 -0.48 9.47 18.08
CA SER A 89 0.75 9.32 18.86
C SER A 89 1.94 9.02 17.96
N VAL A 90 1.81 8.05 17.03
CA VAL A 90 2.84 7.73 16.04
C VAL A 90 3.12 8.94 15.14
N ALA A 91 2.08 9.60 14.62
CA ALA A 91 2.25 10.80 13.78
C ALA A 91 3.01 11.92 14.52
N THR A 92 2.68 12.18 15.78
CA THR A 92 3.39 13.17 16.61
C THR A 92 4.81 12.73 16.90
N ASN A 93 5.05 11.46 17.24
CA ASN A 93 6.38 10.94 17.54
C ASN A 93 7.31 11.01 16.31
N MET A 94 6.80 10.67 15.13
CA MET A 94 7.54 10.81 13.86
C MET A 94 7.85 12.27 13.57
N TRP A 95 6.89 13.17 13.80
CA TRP A 95 7.11 14.61 13.64
C TRP A 95 8.17 15.16 14.61
N THR A 96 8.24 14.63 15.84
CA THR A 96 9.29 14.97 16.80
C THR A 96 10.66 14.35 16.49
N GLY A 97 10.81 13.65 15.36
CA GLY A 97 12.08 13.09 14.90
C GLY A 97 12.36 11.66 15.34
N ARG A 98 11.35 10.92 15.83
CA ARG A 98 11.53 9.49 16.14
C ARG A 98 11.60 8.67 14.85
N GLU A 99 12.66 7.88 14.71
CA GLU A 99 12.89 7.04 13.55
C GLU A 99 11.87 5.90 13.39
N LEU A 100 11.56 5.55 12.14
CA LEU A 100 10.58 4.52 11.76
C LEU A 100 10.88 3.13 12.32
N HIS A 101 12.16 2.79 12.54
CA HIS A 101 12.59 1.45 12.97
C HIS A 101 12.25 1.13 14.44
N THR A 102 11.89 2.14 15.22
CA THR A 102 11.60 2.04 16.66
C THR A 102 10.15 1.66 16.96
N PHE A 103 9.25 1.86 16.00
CA PHE A 103 7.83 1.56 16.15
C PHE A 103 7.57 0.06 15.99
N SER A 104 6.54 -0.42 16.70
CA SER A 104 6.03 -1.78 16.52
C SER A 104 5.34 -1.95 15.17
N ARG A 105 5.20 -3.21 14.73
CA ARG A 105 4.47 -3.55 13.50
C ARG A 105 3.04 -3.00 13.57
N ARG A 106 2.35 -3.23 14.69
CA ARG A 106 0.95 -2.83 14.86
C ARG A 106 0.77 -1.30 14.77
N GLU A 107 1.68 -0.53 15.37
CA GLU A 107 1.66 0.93 15.29
C GLU A 107 1.81 1.44 13.84
N LEU A 108 2.75 0.88 13.08
CA LEU A 108 2.98 1.24 11.69
C LEU A 108 1.81 0.82 10.78
N GLU A 109 1.22 -0.35 11.02
CA GLU A 109 0.02 -0.79 10.30
C GLU A 109 -1.18 0.13 10.55
N ILE A 110 -1.41 0.49 11.82
CA ILE A 110 -2.44 1.47 12.20
C ILE A 110 -2.14 2.80 11.49
N TYR A 111 -0.88 3.25 11.49
CA TYR A 111 -0.48 4.48 10.83
C TYR A 111 -0.84 4.50 9.33
N GLN A 112 -0.62 3.40 8.62
CA GLN A 112 -0.89 3.28 7.19
C GLN A 112 -2.39 3.15 6.84
N GLU A 113 -3.18 2.52 7.72
CA GLU A 113 -4.60 2.23 7.47
C GLU A 113 -5.54 3.34 7.94
N MET A 114 -5.23 3.95 9.09
CA MET A 114 -6.14 4.88 9.77
C MET A 114 -6.53 6.14 9.00
N PRO A 115 -5.70 6.76 8.14
CA PRO A 115 -6.13 7.94 7.39
C PRO A 115 -7.42 7.72 6.57
N ARG A 116 -7.56 6.52 5.98
CA ARG A 116 -8.73 6.15 5.17
C ARG A 116 -9.96 5.93 6.02
N ASP A 117 -9.78 5.34 7.20
CA ASP A 117 -10.88 5.05 8.11
C ASP A 117 -11.29 6.28 8.92
N LEU A 118 -10.37 7.19 9.22
CA LEU A 118 -10.65 8.45 9.92
C LEU A 118 -11.63 9.33 9.12
N VAL A 119 -11.50 9.38 7.79
CA VAL A 119 -12.46 10.08 6.94
C VAL A 119 -13.86 9.49 7.13
N LYS A 120 -13.99 8.16 7.17
CA LYS A 120 -15.29 7.50 7.40
C LYS A 120 -15.83 7.77 8.80
N VAL A 121 -14.97 7.78 9.82
CA VAL A 121 -15.35 8.13 11.20
C VAL A 121 -15.89 9.56 11.26
N VAL A 122 -15.21 10.52 10.64
CA VAL A 122 -15.65 11.92 10.61
C VAL A 122 -16.99 12.04 9.87
N LEU A 123 -17.14 11.38 8.71
CA LEU A 123 -18.40 11.38 7.97
C LEU A 123 -19.56 10.76 8.77
N LEU A 124 -19.30 9.65 9.47
CA LEU A 124 -20.27 9.02 10.36
C LEU A 124 -20.67 9.96 11.51
N LEU A 125 -19.71 10.63 12.14
CA LEU A 125 -19.97 11.58 13.24
C LEU A 125 -20.79 12.79 12.77
N LEU A 126 -20.53 13.29 11.57
CA LEU A 126 -21.31 14.37 10.96
C LEU A 126 -22.74 13.91 10.65
N ALA A 127 -22.90 12.70 10.09
CA ALA A 127 -24.22 12.12 9.83
C ALA A 127 -25.04 11.93 11.11
N TRP A 128 -24.41 11.48 12.20
CA TRP A 128 -25.06 11.31 13.51
C TRP A 128 -25.40 12.62 14.20
N ALA A 129 -24.79 13.75 13.83
CA ALA A 129 -25.16 15.04 14.40
C ALA A 129 -26.57 15.49 13.97
N ILE A 130 -27.13 14.90 12.91
CA ILE A 130 -28.45 15.23 12.36
C ILE A 130 -29.39 14.02 12.56
N PRO A 131 -30.41 14.09 13.43
CA PRO A 131 -31.21 12.92 13.84
C PRO A 131 -31.85 12.12 12.69
N VAL A 132 -32.40 12.79 11.67
CA VAL A 132 -33.03 12.12 10.51
C VAL A 132 -31.97 11.44 9.62
N VAL A 133 -30.83 12.11 9.40
CA VAL A 133 -29.73 11.61 8.57
C VAL A 133 -29.00 10.45 9.24
N GLY A 134 -28.80 10.51 10.57
CA GLY A 134 -28.11 9.47 11.32
C GLY A 134 -28.80 8.11 11.24
N ASN A 135 -30.13 8.08 11.33
CA ASN A 135 -30.90 6.85 11.18
C ASN A 135 -30.81 6.28 9.75
N GLY A 136 -30.91 7.13 8.73
CA GLY A 136 -30.73 6.73 7.33
C GLY A 136 -29.32 6.21 7.03
N PHE A 137 -28.29 6.84 7.61
CA PHE A 137 -26.89 6.46 7.44
C PHE A 137 -26.61 5.03 7.93
N LEU A 138 -27.23 4.59 9.03
CA LEU A 138 -27.07 3.22 9.53
C LEU A 138 -27.70 2.18 8.61
N ILE A 139 -28.87 2.49 8.06
CA ILE A 139 -29.54 1.62 7.08
C ILE A 139 -28.64 1.50 5.84
N ILE A 140 -28.22 2.62 5.25
CA ILE A 140 -27.36 2.62 4.07
C ILE A 140 -26.01 1.94 4.36
N GLY A 141 -25.43 2.18 5.54
CA GLY A 141 -24.18 1.56 5.97
C GLY A 141 -24.28 0.04 6.08
N TYR A 142 -25.43 -0.49 6.53
CA TYR A 142 -25.68 -1.93 6.56
C TYR A 142 -25.68 -2.55 5.16
N TRP A 143 -26.24 -1.86 4.16
CA TRP A 143 -26.23 -2.31 2.76
C TRP A 143 -24.86 -2.12 2.09
N PHE A 144 -24.10 -1.08 2.47
CA PHE A 144 -22.79 -0.75 1.89
C PHE A 144 -21.65 -0.68 2.94
N PRO A 145 -21.35 -1.78 3.65
CA PRO A 145 -20.44 -1.79 4.79
C PRO A 145 -18.99 -1.42 4.42
N ARG A 146 -18.58 -1.68 3.18
CA ARG A 146 -17.22 -1.34 2.69
C ARG A 146 -16.96 0.16 2.61
N VAL A 147 -17.99 0.94 2.29
CA VAL A 147 -17.88 2.37 2.01
C VAL A 147 -18.00 3.16 3.30
N PHE A 148 -19.00 2.84 4.12
CA PHE A 148 -19.37 3.63 5.29
C PHE A 148 -18.74 3.17 6.60
N PHE A 149 -18.39 1.89 6.74
CA PHE A 149 -17.83 1.38 7.99
C PHE A 149 -16.30 1.32 7.96
N THR A 150 -15.73 1.54 9.15
CA THR A 150 -14.31 1.30 9.45
C THR A 150 -14.05 -0.19 9.59
N HIS A 151 -12.78 -0.60 9.46
CA HIS A 151 -12.40 -2.01 9.57
C HIS A 151 -12.76 -2.65 10.93
N HIS A 152 -12.86 -1.84 11.99
CA HIS A 152 -13.29 -2.28 13.32
C HIS A 152 -14.74 -2.75 13.42
N LEU A 153 -15.59 -2.30 12.50
CA LEU A 153 -17.02 -2.64 12.48
C LEU A 153 -17.32 -3.82 11.55
N TRP A 154 -16.31 -4.36 10.87
CA TRP A 154 -16.48 -5.50 10.00
C TRP A 154 -16.39 -6.81 10.78
N ASN A 155 -17.31 -7.72 10.49
CA ASN A 155 -17.23 -9.11 10.97
C ASN A 155 -16.02 -9.82 10.34
N GLU A 156 -15.55 -10.91 10.95
CA GLU A 156 -14.39 -11.67 10.42
C GLU A 156 -14.60 -12.16 8.98
N SER A 157 -15.80 -12.65 8.65
CA SER A 157 -16.15 -13.02 7.28
C SER A 157 -16.12 -11.84 6.30
N GLN A 158 -16.51 -10.65 6.75
CA GLN A 158 -16.46 -9.42 5.96
C GLN A 158 -15.01 -8.96 5.75
N LYS A 159 -14.16 -9.04 6.78
CA LYS A 159 -12.72 -8.73 6.65
C LYS A 159 -12.07 -9.63 5.60
N GLN A 160 -12.37 -10.93 5.62
CA GLN A 160 -11.93 -11.87 4.60
C GLN A 160 -12.42 -11.47 3.20
N GLN A 161 -13.74 -11.30 3.03
CA GLN A 161 -14.32 -10.98 1.73
C GLN A 161 -13.79 -9.66 1.15
N PHE A 162 -13.67 -8.63 2.00
CA PHE A 162 -13.21 -7.31 1.58
C PHE A 162 -11.71 -7.29 1.33
N GLY A 163 -10.92 -8.05 2.09
CA GLY A 163 -9.52 -8.30 1.83
C GLY A 163 -9.30 -8.95 0.47
N CYS A 164 -10.00 -10.05 0.20
CA CYS A 164 -9.99 -10.73 -1.11
C CYS A 164 -10.41 -9.80 -2.25
N HIS A 165 -11.46 -8.99 -2.05
CA HIS A 165 -11.91 -8.03 -3.06
C HIS A 165 -10.85 -6.96 -3.38
N LYS A 166 -10.22 -6.38 -2.35
CA LYS A 166 -9.12 -5.42 -2.52
C LYS A 166 -7.93 -6.07 -3.24
N LEU A 167 -7.58 -7.29 -2.87
CA LEU A 167 -6.50 -8.04 -3.50
C LEU A 167 -6.81 -8.33 -4.98
N ALA A 168 -8.03 -8.79 -5.31
CA ALA A 168 -8.43 -9.03 -6.69
C ALA A 168 -8.32 -7.77 -7.56
N HIS A 169 -8.68 -6.60 -7.01
CA HIS A 169 -8.49 -5.32 -7.70
C HIS A 169 -7.01 -5.00 -7.94
N ARG A 170 -6.13 -5.29 -6.99
CA ARG A 170 -4.67 -5.13 -7.15
C ARG A 170 -4.08 -6.07 -8.20
N ILE A 171 -4.45 -7.35 -8.17
CA ILE A 171 -3.99 -8.37 -9.12
C ILE A 171 -4.35 -8.00 -10.56
N ASN A 172 -5.49 -7.34 -10.78
CA ASN A 172 -5.86 -6.83 -12.10
C ASN A 172 -4.83 -5.87 -12.70
N HIS A 173 -3.99 -5.22 -11.89
CA HIS A 173 -2.95 -4.32 -12.36
C HIS A 173 -1.58 -4.99 -12.54
N TYR A 174 -1.39 -6.23 -12.09
CA TYR A 174 -0.08 -6.90 -12.16
C TYR A 174 0.40 -7.11 -13.60
N HIS A 175 -0.51 -7.49 -14.51
CA HIS A 175 -0.16 -7.67 -15.93
C HIS A 175 0.38 -6.37 -16.56
N GLN A 176 -0.18 -5.21 -16.19
CA GLN A 176 0.27 -3.91 -16.69
C GLN A 176 1.63 -3.54 -16.12
N VAL A 177 1.89 -3.89 -14.84
CA VAL A 177 3.21 -3.68 -14.21
C VAL A 177 4.26 -4.51 -14.94
N LEU A 178 3.99 -5.81 -15.16
CA LEU A 178 4.90 -6.70 -15.87
C LEU A 178 5.14 -6.23 -17.31
N GLN A 179 4.10 -5.79 -18.03
CA GLN A 179 4.25 -5.24 -19.38
C GLN A 179 5.06 -3.94 -19.41
N ALA A 180 4.83 -3.02 -18.47
CA ALA A 180 5.59 -1.78 -18.38
C ALA A 180 7.05 -2.04 -18.00
N MET A 181 7.30 -3.05 -17.16
CA MET A 181 8.63 -3.51 -16.80
C MET A 181 9.35 -4.11 -18.01
N ASP A 182 8.71 -5.02 -18.75
CA ASP A 182 9.24 -5.64 -19.98
C ASP A 182 9.65 -4.59 -21.02
N HIS A 183 8.76 -3.64 -21.34
CA HIS A 183 9.04 -2.54 -22.26
C HIS A 183 10.24 -1.68 -21.83
N LYS A 184 10.33 -1.39 -20.52
CA LYS A 184 11.38 -0.54 -19.98
C LYS A 184 12.72 -1.28 -19.87
N ALA A 185 12.67 -2.56 -19.52
CA ALA A 185 13.83 -3.45 -19.49
C ALA A 185 14.48 -3.54 -20.87
N TYR A 186 13.68 -3.80 -21.92
CA TYR A 186 14.15 -3.88 -23.30
C TYR A 186 14.81 -2.58 -23.77
N LYS A 187 14.25 -1.42 -23.41
CA LYS A 187 14.70 -0.11 -23.91
C LYS A 187 15.88 0.48 -23.14
N HIS A 188 16.02 0.17 -21.85
CA HIS A 188 16.91 0.92 -20.95
C HIS A 188 17.86 0.05 -20.12
N THR A 189 17.91 -1.25 -20.39
CA THR A 189 18.85 -2.18 -19.74
C THR A 189 19.67 -2.88 -20.82
N GLU A 190 20.96 -3.09 -20.57
CA GLU A 190 21.90 -3.71 -21.51
C GLU A 190 22.74 -4.78 -20.81
N GLY A 191 23.27 -5.73 -21.58
CA GLY A 191 24.17 -6.78 -21.10
C GLY A 191 23.53 -7.83 -20.19
N GLU A 192 24.34 -8.40 -19.30
CA GLU A 192 23.99 -9.54 -18.44
C GLU A 192 22.79 -9.25 -17.51
N THR A 193 22.65 -8.01 -17.03
CA THR A 193 21.55 -7.60 -16.13
C THR A 193 20.21 -7.57 -16.85
N ARG A 194 20.18 -7.20 -18.13
CA ARG A 194 19.00 -7.30 -18.98
C ARG A 194 18.61 -8.76 -19.14
N ASP A 195 19.56 -9.61 -19.49
CA ASP A 195 19.29 -11.02 -19.76
C ASP A 195 18.79 -11.75 -18.50
N ALA A 196 19.35 -11.42 -17.32
CA ALA A 196 18.86 -11.91 -16.03
C ALA A 196 17.42 -11.44 -15.72
N LEU A 197 17.10 -10.17 -15.95
CA LEU A 197 15.71 -9.66 -15.79
C LEU A 197 14.75 -10.31 -16.79
N MET A 198 15.17 -10.50 -18.04
CA MET A 198 14.39 -11.17 -19.07
C MET A 198 14.13 -12.63 -18.72
N ALA A 199 15.11 -13.33 -18.13
CA ALA A 199 14.94 -14.69 -17.65
C ALA A 199 13.88 -14.77 -16.53
N ILE A 200 13.86 -13.81 -15.60
CA ILE A 200 12.80 -13.74 -14.57
C ILE A 200 11.42 -13.50 -15.20
N LEU A 201 11.34 -12.60 -16.19
CA LEU A 201 10.11 -12.35 -16.93
C LEU A 201 9.66 -13.59 -17.71
N ASP A 202 10.58 -14.33 -18.33
CA ASP A 202 10.30 -15.58 -19.04
C ASP A 202 9.73 -16.64 -18.10
N LYS A 203 10.30 -16.81 -16.90
CA LYS A 203 9.74 -17.70 -15.88
C LYS A 203 8.29 -17.36 -15.57
N LEU A 204 7.98 -16.08 -15.40
CA LEU A 204 6.62 -15.61 -15.12
C LEU A 204 5.65 -15.87 -16.27
N GLU A 205 6.11 -15.84 -17.52
CA GLU A 205 5.28 -16.19 -18.67
C GLU A 205 4.95 -17.69 -18.69
N HIS A 206 5.90 -18.53 -18.30
CA HIS A 206 5.76 -19.99 -18.21
C HIS A 206 5.10 -20.48 -16.91
N SER A 207 4.43 -19.59 -16.18
CA SER A 207 3.73 -19.88 -14.91
C SER A 207 4.62 -20.30 -13.74
N ASP A 208 5.92 -19.97 -13.79
CA ASP A 208 6.87 -20.17 -12.70
C ASP A 208 7.08 -18.88 -11.89
N HIS A 209 7.83 -18.96 -10.79
CA HIS A 209 8.11 -17.88 -9.84
C HIS A 209 9.62 -17.66 -9.64
N PRO A 210 10.11 -16.41 -9.63
CA PRO A 210 11.51 -16.14 -9.34
C PRO A 210 11.84 -16.42 -7.86
N SER A 211 13.04 -16.92 -7.61
CA SER A 211 13.57 -17.07 -6.25
C SER A 211 13.85 -15.70 -5.63
N PRO A 212 13.71 -15.53 -4.30
CA PRO A 212 14.15 -14.33 -3.60
C PRO A 212 15.58 -13.89 -3.94
N GLU A 213 16.48 -14.85 -4.11
CA GLU A 213 17.90 -14.59 -4.44
C GLU A 213 18.06 -14.03 -5.85
N GLU A 214 17.27 -14.52 -6.81
CA GLU A 214 17.26 -14.02 -8.19
C GLU A 214 16.73 -12.58 -8.26
N LEU A 215 15.73 -12.23 -7.44
CA LEU A 215 15.26 -10.85 -7.36
C LEU A 215 16.29 -9.93 -6.72
N LEU A 216 17.04 -10.43 -5.73
CA LEU A 216 18.05 -9.66 -5.02
C LEU A 216 19.29 -9.39 -5.87
N SER A 217 19.65 -10.26 -6.83
CA SER A 217 20.75 -9.96 -7.77
C SER A 217 20.44 -8.74 -8.65
N LEU A 218 19.16 -8.52 -8.96
CA LEU A 218 18.66 -7.38 -9.73
C LEU A 218 18.43 -6.12 -8.90
N LYS A 219 18.66 -6.15 -7.58
CA LYS A 219 18.39 -5.05 -6.65
C LYS A 219 18.95 -3.70 -7.14
N HIS A 220 20.16 -3.69 -7.67
CA HIS A 220 20.85 -2.50 -8.16
C HIS A 220 20.07 -1.73 -9.25
N LEU A 221 19.26 -2.43 -10.07
CA LEU A 221 18.41 -1.83 -11.10
C LEU A 221 17.24 -1.02 -10.51
N PHE A 222 16.84 -1.35 -9.29
CA PHE A 222 15.72 -0.72 -8.58
C PHE A 222 16.16 0.37 -7.61
N GLU A 223 17.38 0.30 -7.09
CA GLU A 223 18.01 1.39 -6.33
C GLU A 223 18.37 2.57 -7.24
N SER A 224 18.75 2.27 -8.49
CA SER A 224 19.22 3.24 -9.48
C SER A 224 18.43 3.19 -10.79
N SER A 225 19.03 3.61 -11.90
CA SER A 225 18.42 3.47 -13.22
C SER A 225 18.37 1.99 -13.64
N PRO A 226 17.30 1.50 -14.30
CA PRO A 226 16.17 2.27 -14.80
C PRO A 226 14.91 2.22 -13.92
N PHE A 227 14.86 1.40 -12.87
CA PHE A 227 13.62 1.13 -12.12
C PHE A 227 13.46 1.89 -10.81
N SER A 228 14.44 2.70 -10.38
CA SER A 228 14.23 3.60 -9.24
C SER A 228 13.08 4.57 -9.47
N LEU A 229 12.35 4.89 -8.40
CA LEU A 229 11.16 5.73 -8.42
C LEU A 229 11.40 7.12 -9.03
N GLU A 230 12.64 7.59 -9.06
CA GLU A 230 13.05 8.84 -9.70
C GLU A 230 12.96 8.77 -11.23
N TYR A 231 13.37 7.63 -11.82
CA TYR A 231 13.39 7.39 -13.27
C TYR A 231 12.08 6.83 -13.83
N LEU A 232 11.10 6.56 -12.96
CA LEU A 232 9.78 6.10 -13.38
C LEU A 232 8.90 7.27 -13.83
N SER A 233 8.08 7.02 -14.86
CA SER A 233 7.07 7.98 -15.30
C SER A 233 5.95 8.07 -14.26
N THR A 234 5.27 9.21 -14.18
CA THR A 234 4.14 9.39 -13.25
C THR A 234 3.00 8.39 -13.51
N HIS A 235 2.83 7.97 -14.77
CA HIS A 235 1.88 6.92 -15.12
C HIS A 235 2.28 5.57 -14.50
N TYR A 236 3.55 5.18 -14.62
CA TYR A 236 4.06 3.95 -14.02
C TYR A 236 3.97 4.01 -12.48
N CYS A 237 4.35 5.12 -11.83
CA CYS A 237 4.18 5.26 -10.38
C CYS A 237 2.72 5.06 -9.94
N ARG A 238 1.74 5.63 -10.66
CA ARG A 238 0.31 5.43 -10.36
C ARG A 238 -0.11 3.98 -10.54
N LEU A 239 0.45 3.29 -11.54
CA LEU A 239 0.19 1.88 -11.76
C LEU A 239 0.73 1.03 -10.61
N LEU A 240 1.95 1.29 -10.14
CA LEU A 240 2.51 0.66 -8.94
C LEU A 240 1.67 0.97 -7.70
N SER A 241 1.20 2.21 -7.51
CA SER A 241 0.29 2.56 -6.41
C SER A 241 -0.99 1.71 -6.45
N LYS A 242 -1.59 1.52 -7.62
CA LYS A 242 -2.79 0.67 -7.78
C LYS A 242 -2.51 -0.80 -7.50
N ALA A 243 -1.41 -1.33 -8.03
CA ALA A 243 -0.97 -2.70 -7.78
C ALA A 243 -0.65 -2.97 -6.29
N ASN A 244 -0.26 -1.94 -5.53
CA ASN A 244 0.03 -2.05 -4.11
C ASN A 244 -1.12 -1.61 -3.18
N GLY A 245 -2.19 -1.00 -3.72
CA GLY A 245 -3.29 -0.47 -2.91
C GLY A 245 -2.92 0.77 -2.08
N LEU A 246 -1.95 1.55 -2.58
CA LEU A 246 -1.38 2.75 -1.96
C LEU A 246 -1.97 4.04 -2.55
N SER A 247 -1.54 5.20 -2.02
CA SER A 247 -1.98 6.50 -2.53
C SER A 247 -1.50 6.71 -3.98
N LEU A 248 -2.39 7.26 -4.81
CA LEU A 248 -2.09 7.60 -6.21
C LEU A 248 -1.22 8.87 -6.35
N ARG A 249 -0.92 9.55 -5.25
CA ARG A 249 -0.04 10.71 -5.23
C ARG A 249 1.41 10.23 -5.29
N ARG A 250 2.13 10.61 -6.34
CA ARG A 250 3.54 10.24 -6.53
C ARG A 250 4.40 10.63 -5.32
N SER A 251 4.15 11.80 -4.74
CA SER A 251 4.90 12.31 -3.59
C SER A 251 4.77 11.45 -2.33
N SER A 252 3.69 10.66 -2.19
CA SER A 252 3.51 9.78 -1.03
C SER A 252 3.93 8.34 -1.30
N LEU A 253 4.16 7.94 -2.55
CA LEU A 253 4.43 6.54 -2.90
C LEU A 253 5.72 6.02 -2.24
N SER A 254 6.78 6.83 -2.27
CA SER A 254 8.06 6.49 -1.63
C SER A 254 7.89 6.29 -0.13
N GLN A 255 7.17 7.19 0.52
CA GLN A 255 6.89 7.15 1.95
C GLN A 255 6.01 5.95 2.33
N ASP A 256 4.94 5.71 1.56
CA ASP A 256 4.04 4.56 1.76
C ASP A 256 4.81 3.23 1.64
N ALA A 257 5.77 3.15 0.69
CA ALA A 257 6.62 1.98 0.49
C ALA A 257 7.66 1.82 1.62
N LEU A 258 8.25 2.93 2.09
CA LEU A 258 9.15 2.95 3.24
C LEU A 258 8.45 2.44 4.51
N ILE A 259 7.23 2.90 4.78
CA ILE A 259 6.42 2.40 5.90
C ILE A 259 6.17 0.90 5.76
N ALA A 260 5.83 0.41 4.57
CA ALA A 260 5.65 -1.02 4.31
C ALA A 260 6.94 -1.83 4.59
N LEU A 261 8.10 -1.31 4.17
CA LEU A 261 9.41 -1.90 4.47
C LEU A 261 9.68 -1.97 5.98
N HIS A 262 9.35 -0.93 6.74
CA HIS A 262 9.51 -0.93 8.19
C HIS A 262 8.50 -1.85 8.90
N ILE A 263 7.28 -2.00 8.37
CA ILE A 263 6.33 -3.02 8.83
C ILE A 263 6.92 -4.43 8.66
N ASP A 264 7.55 -4.71 7.51
CA ASP A 264 8.25 -5.98 7.27
C ASP A 264 9.38 -6.23 8.27
N ARG A 265 10.21 -5.22 8.53
CA ARG A 265 11.30 -5.31 9.51
C ARG A 265 10.79 -5.50 10.94
N ALA A 266 9.74 -4.79 11.33
CA ALA A 266 9.11 -4.95 12.65
C ALA A 266 8.47 -6.34 12.80
N MET A 267 7.83 -6.85 11.75
CA MET A 267 7.29 -8.21 11.71
C MET A 267 8.37 -9.29 11.93
N MET A 268 9.57 -9.08 11.39
CA MET A 268 10.72 -9.96 11.64
C MET A 268 11.21 -9.87 13.09
N LYS A 269 11.30 -8.67 13.65
CA LYS A 269 11.70 -8.46 15.06
C LYS A 269 10.72 -9.13 16.04
N GLU A 270 9.42 -9.05 15.77
CA GLU A 270 8.37 -9.67 16.59
C GLU A 270 8.29 -11.21 16.41
N GLY A 271 8.84 -11.72 15.31
CA GLY A 271 8.85 -13.13 14.94
C GLY A 271 7.59 -13.54 14.18
N ILE A 272 7.75 -13.96 12.91
CA ILE A 272 6.63 -14.38 12.04
C ILE A 272 5.84 -15.56 12.63
N VAL A 273 6.54 -16.47 13.33
CA VAL A 273 5.93 -17.65 13.99
C VAL A 273 4.92 -17.24 15.07
N ASN A 274 5.18 -16.12 15.75
CA ASN A 274 4.35 -15.61 16.86
C ASN A 274 3.08 -14.90 16.37
N LEU A 275 2.93 -14.68 15.06
CA LEU A 275 1.78 -14.00 14.50
C LEU A 275 0.50 -14.83 14.66
N SER A 276 -0.58 -14.19 15.07
CA SER A 276 -1.91 -14.78 15.03
C SER A 276 -2.31 -15.16 13.59
N ASP A 277 -3.21 -16.13 13.42
CA ASP A 277 -3.68 -16.51 12.07
C ASP A 277 -4.31 -15.34 11.31
N SER A 278 -5.02 -14.45 12.00
CA SER A 278 -5.62 -13.24 11.42
C SER A 278 -4.56 -12.27 10.93
N ASP A 279 -3.52 -12.04 11.73
CA ASP A 279 -2.41 -11.15 11.38
C ASP A 279 -1.61 -11.71 10.21
N MET A 280 -1.36 -13.02 10.20
CA MET A 280 -0.68 -13.70 9.11
C MET A 280 -1.47 -13.59 7.79
N CYS A 281 -2.79 -13.82 7.84
CA CYS A 281 -3.66 -13.59 6.69
C CYS A 281 -3.59 -12.14 6.19
N THR A 282 -3.66 -11.18 7.09
CA THR A 282 -3.59 -9.75 6.76
C THR A 282 -2.23 -9.40 6.14
N ALA A 283 -1.15 -9.94 6.68
CA ALA A 283 0.20 -9.76 6.17
C ALA A 283 0.36 -10.31 4.74
N CYS A 284 -0.16 -11.52 4.47
CA CYS A 284 -0.18 -12.10 3.13
C CYS A 284 -0.97 -11.21 2.14
N LEU A 285 -2.19 -10.80 2.52
CA LEU A 285 -3.05 -9.95 1.69
C LEU A 285 -2.36 -8.62 1.33
N LYS A 286 -1.69 -7.97 2.28
CA LYS A 286 -0.93 -6.73 2.04
C LYS A 286 0.19 -6.94 1.02
N ARG A 287 0.86 -8.10 1.06
CA ARG A 287 1.98 -8.46 0.16
C ARG A 287 1.55 -9.06 -1.18
N GLY A 288 0.25 -9.19 -1.42
CA GLY A 288 -0.30 -9.61 -2.71
C GLY A 288 -0.65 -11.10 -2.81
N LEU A 289 -0.52 -11.87 -1.73
CA LEU A 289 -0.90 -13.28 -1.70
C LEU A 289 -2.29 -13.46 -1.10
N ASN A 290 -3.14 -14.25 -1.76
CA ASN A 290 -4.39 -14.73 -1.17
C ASN A 290 -4.09 -15.84 -0.14
N PRO A 291 -4.30 -15.60 1.17
CA PRO A 291 -4.00 -16.58 2.21
C PRO A 291 -5.08 -17.66 2.32
N TYR A 292 -6.29 -17.41 1.81
CA TYR A 292 -7.42 -18.31 2.00
C TYR A 292 -7.31 -19.51 1.07
N GLY A 293 -7.39 -20.71 1.66
CA GLY A 293 -7.10 -21.98 0.98
C GLY A 293 -5.66 -22.47 1.16
N LEU A 294 -4.77 -21.65 1.72
CA LEU A 294 -3.41 -22.06 2.08
C LEU A 294 -3.35 -22.57 3.53
N THR A 295 -2.42 -23.48 3.81
CA THR A 295 -2.12 -23.90 5.18
C THR A 295 -1.41 -22.77 5.94
N ARG A 296 -1.32 -22.87 7.27
CA ARG A 296 -0.55 -21.89 8.08
C ARG A 296 0.92 -21.92 7.70
N ASP A 297 1.48 -23.10 7.42
CA ASP A 297 2.87 -23.27 7.04
C ASP A 297 3.18 -22.62 5.69
N ASP A 298 2.31 -22.79 4.68
CA ASP A 298 2.49 -22.13 3.38
C ASP A 298 2.49 -20.60 3.50
N ARG A 299 1.58 -20.04 4.33
CA ARG A 299 1.52 -18.60 4.59
C ARG A 299 2.79 -18.13 5.28
N MET A 300 3.27 -18.89 6.26
CA MET A 300 4.49 -18.59 6.99
C MET A 300 5.72 -18.65 6.08
N GLN A 301 5.86 -19.69 5.26
CA GLN A 301 6.94 -19.84 4.28
C GLN A 301 6.94 -18.68 3.27
N PHE A 302 5.77 -18.28 2.78
CA PHE A 302 5.66 -17.10 1.93
C PHE A 302 6.14 -15.82 2.63
N LEU A 303 5.72 -15.58 3.88
CA LEU A 303 6.14 -14.40 4.62
C LEU A 303 7.64 -14.42 4.90
N LEU A 304 8.21 -15.57 5.26
CA LEU A 304 9.66 -15.74 5.45
C LEU A 304 10.43 -15.41 4.16
N SER A 305 9.99 -16.00 3.04
CA SER A 305 10.53 -15.73 1.70
C SER A 305 10.46 -14.24 1.34
N TRP A 306 9.30 -13.61 1.51
CA TRP A 306 9.12 -12.17 1.33
C TRP A 306 10.09 -11.35 2.19
N THR A 307 10.16 -11.65 3.49
CA THR A 307 11.00 -10.88 4.41
C THR A 307 12.50 -11.05 4.17
N SER A 308 12.92 -12.18 3.59
CA SER A 308 14.31 -12.39 3.18
C SER A 308 14.77 -11.38 2.11
N ILE A 309 13.84 -10.90 1.28
CA ILE A 309 14.07 -9.83 0.31
C ILE A 309 14.10 -8.50 1.04
N THR A 310 13.05 -8.18 1.79
CA THR A 310 12.88 -6.85 2.40
C THR A 310 13.94 -6.53 3.45
N GLN A 311 14.52 -7.53 4.11
CA GLN A 311 15.62 -7.33 5.05
C GLN A 311 16.88 -6.80 4.36
N LYS A 312 17.11 -7.16 3.10
CA LYS A 312 18.27 -6.71 2.31
C LYS A 312 18.01 -5.43 1.52
N LEU A 313 16.78 -4.90 1.57
CA LEU A 313 16.41 -3.62 0.98
C LEU A 313 16.73 -2.48 1.93
N ASP A 314 17.24 -1.40 1.37
CA ASP A 314 17.43 -0.09 1.97
C ASP A 314 16.32 0.87 1.50
N GLU A 315 16.44 2.16 1.84
CA GLU A 315 15.44 3.17 1.45
C GLU A 315 15.42 3.41 -0.06
N THR A 316 16.56 3.27 -0.74
CA THR A 316 16.66 3.45 -2.20
C THR A 316 16.03 2.28 -2.95
N GLY A 317 16.09 1.06 -2.38
CA GLY A 317 15.53 -0.16 -2.92
C GLY A 317 14.01 -0.34 -2.78
N VAL A 318 13.26 0.64 -2.24
CA VAL A 318 11.78 0.53 -2.08
C VAL A 318 11.04 0.35 -3.39
N SER A 319 11.66 0.71 -4.53
CA SER A 319 11.09 0.40 -5.84
C SER A 319 10.96 -1.11 -6.04
N LEU A 320 11.95 -1.92 -5.66
CA LEU A 320 11.86 -3.39 -5.79
C LEU A 320 10.68 -3.92 -4.98
N LEU A 321 10.51 -3.44 -3.74
CA LEU A 321 9.38 -3.81 -2.88
C LEU A 321 8.02 -3.57 -3.55
N LEU A 322 7.87 -2.49 -4.32
CA LEU A 322 6.63 -2.17 -5.04
C LEU A 322 6.38 -3.07 -6.26
N HIS A 323 7.44 -3.62 -6.87
CA HIS A 323 7.34 -4.57 -7.98
C HIS A 323 7.17 -6.01 -7.50
N SER A 324 7.67 -6.34 -6.30
CA SER A 324 7.66 -7.68 -5.71
C SER A 324 6.29 -8.38 -5.69
N PRO A 325 5.14 -7.73 -5.39
CA PRO A 325 3.86 -8.42 -5.43
C PRO A 325 3.53 -8.99 -6.82
N ALA A 326 3.79 -8.21 -7.88
CA ALA A 326 3.57 -8.68 -9.23
C ALA A 326 4.58 -9.78 -9.62
N LEU A 327 5.85 -9.63 -9.24
CA LEU A 327 6.90 -10.60 -9.53
C LEU A 327 6.71 -11.94 -8.80
N LEU A 328 6.35 -11.91 -7.52
CA LEU A 328 6.29 -13.11 -6.69
C LEU A 328 4.92 -13.78 -6.70
N THR A 329 3.83 -13.01 -6.82
CA THR A 329 2.48 -13.54 -6.57
C THR A 329 1.60 -13.59 -7.81
N TYR A 330 2.07 -13.14 -8.98
CA TYR A 330 1.27 -13.15 -10.21
C TYR A 330 0.73 -14.55 -10.51
N ASN A 331 1.59 -15.57 -10.51
CA ASN A 331 1.21 -16.96 -10.81
C ASN A 331 0.79 -17.81 -9.60
N ALA A 332 0.64 -17.20 -8.42
CA ALA A 332 0.28 -17.95 -7.22
C ALA A 332 -1.08 -18.62 -7.41
N THR A 333 -1.16 -19.93 -7.14
CA THR A 333 -2.37 -20.73 -7.37
C THR A 333 -3.60 -20.16 -6.65
N SER A 334 -3.43 -19.73 -5.40
CA SER A 334 -4.49 -19.09 -4.60
C SER A 334 -4.96 -17.77 -5.21
N ASN A 335 -4.08 -17.02 -5.87
CA ASN A 335 -4.43 -15.78 -6.59
C ASN A 335 -5.18 -16.08 -7.89
N ILE A 336 -4.75 -17.11 -8.63
CA ILE A 336 -5.44 -17.56 -9.86
C ILE A 336 -6.87 -18.00 -9.52
N GLN A 337 -7.04 -18.79 -8.46
CA GLN A 337 -8.34 -19.23 -7.96
C GLN A 337 -9.23 -18.05 -7.56
N LEU A 338 -8.68 -17.05 -6.85
CA LEU A 338 -9.40 -15.84 -6.47
C LEU A 338 -9.94 -15.08 -7.70
N MET A 339 -9.16 -15.04 -8.78
CA MET A 339 -9.53 -14.34 -10.01
C MET A 339 -10.56 -15.10 -10.86
N LYS A 340 -10.77 -16.41 -10.63
CA LYS A 340 -11.74 -17.26 -11.37
C LYS A 340 -11.64 -17.11 -12.89
N GLY A 341 -10.42 -17.02 -13.43
CA GLY A 341 -10.18 -16.83 -14.86
C GLY A 341 -10.40 -15.42 -15.41
N LYS A 342 -10.80 -14.45 -14.58
CA LYS A 342 -10.98 -13.03 -14.98
C LYS A 342 -9.67 -12.23 -15.01
N ARG A 343 -8.52 -12.88 -14.82
CA ARG A 343 -7.20 -12.23 -14.85
C ARG A 343 -6.77 -12.00 -16.30
N TYR A 344 -6.33 -10.79 -16.61
CA TYR A 344 -5.66 -10.52 -17.87
C TYR A 344 -4.37 -11.33 -17.98
N LYS A 345 -4.23 -12.08 -19.07
CA LYS A 345 -2.98 -12.77 -19.40
C LYS A 345 -1.98 -11.74 -19.88
N TRP A 346 -0.81 -11.75 -19.27
CA TRP A 346 0.37 -11.08 -19.77
C TRP A 346 1.10 -12.03 -20.72
N ARG A 347 1.67 -11.49 -21.79
CA ARG A 347 2.62 -12.16 -22.68
C ARG A 347 3.75 -11.19 -22.92
N ARG A 348 4.97 -11.71 -23.06
CA ARG A 348 6.10 -10.85 -23.40
C ARG A 348 5.96 -10.26 -24.78
N ILE A 349 6.64 -9.15 -24.98
CA ILE A 349 6.85 -8.57 -26.29
C ILE A 349 7.88 -9.44 -27.01
N ALA A 350 7.55 -9.91 -28.21
CA ALA A 350 8.52 -10.61 -29.03
C ALA A 350 9.69 -9.66 -29.34
N PRO A 351 10.96 -10.10 -29.20
CA PRO A 351 12.07 -9.32 -29.71
C PRO A 351 11.86 -9.13 -31.22
N ILE A 352 11.78 -7.87 -31.66
CA ILE A 352 11.66 -7.51 -33.08
C ILE A 352 13.04 -7.62 -33.72
#